data_AF-A0A352UGH8-F1
#
_entry.id   AF-A0A352UGH8-F1
#
_cell.length_a   1.000
_cell.length_b   1.000
_cell.length_c   1.000
_cell.angle_alpha   90.00
_cell.angle_beta   90.00
_cell.angle_gamma   90.00
#
_symmetry.space_group_name_H-M   'P 1'
#
loop_
_entity.id
_entity.type
_entity.pdbx_description
1 polymer ?
#
loop_
_entity_poly.entity_id
_entity_poly.type
_entity_poly.pdbx_seq_one_letter_code
_entity_poly.pdbx_strand_id
1 'polypeptide(L)'
;FDADTAQKLLADAGFANGDGFPKLELALRQETPLRQAVADAVASELKRNLNIDVTINNMDRKTYMAGLNEQSLQFAMVSYGFDYVDASNFLSVFKTDGRHNWNDA
;
A
#
# COMPACT_ATOMS: atom_id res chain seq x y z
N PHE A 1 -16.90 3.26 -1.49
CA PHE A 1 -16.04 4.16 -2.28
C PHE A 1 -16.64 5.55 -2.19
N ASP A 2 -15.85 6.54 -1.79
CA ASP A 2 -16.27 7.94 -1.60
C ASP A 2 -15.10 8.84 -2.00
N ALA A 3 -15.16 9.42 -3.20
CA ALA A 3 -14.09 10.25 -3.75
C ALA A 3 -14.08 11.66 -3.15
N ASP A 4 -15.27 12.23 -2.87
CA ASP A 4 -15.42 13.59 -2.36
C ASP A 4 -14.79 13.71 -0.96
N THR A 5 -15.06 12.74 -0.09
CA THR A 5 -14.44 12.68 1.23
C THR A 5 -12.93 12.50 1.13
N ALA A 6 -12.44 11.67 0.20
CA ALA A 6 -11.00 11.46 0.00
C ALA A 6 -10.28 12.74 -0.50
N GLN A 7 -10.88 13.47 -1.45
CA GLN A 7 -10.37 14.75 -1.93
C GLN A 7 -10.32 15.81 -0.83
N LYS A 8 -11.36 15.86 0.01
CA LYS A 8 -11.39 16.76 1.16
C LYS A 8 -10.27 16.46 2.15
N LEU A 9 -10.09 15.20 2.55
CA LEU A 9 -9.01 14.81 3.47
C LEU A 9 -7.63 15.12 2.89
N LEU A 10 -7.45 14.93 1.58
CA LEU A 10 -6.19 15.25 0.91
C LEU A 10 -5.92 16.77 0.90
N ALA A 11 -6.94 17.59 0.68
CA ALA A 11 -6.85 19.05 0.77
C ALA A 11 -6.57 19.53 2.21
N ASP A 12 -7.26 18.96 3.21
CA ASP A 12 -7.05 19.25 4.63
C ASP A 12 -5.62 18.90 5.08
N ALA A 13 -5.00 17.89 4.45
CA ALA A 13 -3.60 17.52 4.65
C ALA A 13 -2.59 18.44 3.93
N GLY A 14 -3.06 19.45 3.19
CA GLY A 14 -2.22 20.41 2.47
C GLY A 14 -1.92 20.07 1.00
N PHE A 15 -2.57 19.04 0.46
CA PHE A 15 -2.32 18.53 -0.90
C PHE A 15 -3.57 18.64 -1.80
N ALA A 16 -4.21 19.80 -1.80
CA ALA A 16 -5.44 19.99 -2.57
C ALA A 16 -5.25 19.60 -4.04
N ASN A 17 -6.13 18.74 -4.56
CA ASN A 17 -6.02 18.17 -5.90
C ASN A 17 -4.65 17.51 -6.21
N GLY A 18 -4.01 16.92 -5.18
CA GLY A 18 -2.71 16.27 -5.29
C GLY A 18 -1.52 17.24 -5.46
N ASP A 19 -1.73 18.55 -5.39
CA ASP A 19 -0.64 19.52 -5.55
C ASP A 19 0.37 19.39 -4.40
N GLY A 20 1.66 19.36 -4.74
CA GLY A 20 2.75 19.11 -3.78
C GLY A 20 2.82 17.69 -3.21
N PHE A 21 1.90 16.77 -3.58
CA PHE A 21 1.93 15.40 -3.07
C PHE A 21 3.13 14.62 -3.65
N PRO A 22 3.91 13.89 -2.83
CA PRO A 22 5.07 13.16 -3.31
C PRO A 22 4.66 12.04 -4.28
N LYS A 23 5.50 11.78 -5.28
CA LYS A 23 5.32 10.59 -6.13
C LYS A 23 5.44 9.33 -5.29
N LEU A 24 4.55 8.37 -5.52
CA LEU A 24 4.59 7.09 -4.83
C LEU A 24 5.05 6.00 -5.79
N GLU A 25 5.79 5.04 -5.24
CA GLU A 25 6.04 3.75 -5.89
C GLU A 25 5.28 2.68 -5.12
N LEU A 26 4.40 1.95 -5.80
CA LEU A 26 3.70 0.78 -5.25
C LEU A 26 4.53 -0.48 -5.52
N ALA A 27 5.20 -0.97 -4.47
CA ALA A 27 5.99 -2.18 -4.52
C ALA A 27 5.10 -3.44 -4.52
N LEU A 28 5.41 -4.39 -5.41
CA LEU A 28 4.77 -5.71 -5.51
C LEU A 28 5.80 -6.82 -5.27
N ARG A 29 5.33 -7.95 -4.72
CA ARG A 29 6.15 -9.08 -4.30
C ARG A 29 6.14 -10.20 -5.33
N GLN A 30 6.78 -9.97 -6.47
CA GLN A 30 6.85 -10.93 -7.58
C GLN A 30 5.46 -11.43 -7.98
N GLU A 31 4.54 -10.49 -8.14
CA GLU A 31 3.13 -10.77 -8.30
C GLU A 31 2.79 -11.23 -9.73
N THR A 32 1.74 -12.04 -9.83
CA THR A 32 1.22 -12.55 -11.12
C THR A 32 0.69 -11.42 -12.01
N PRO A 33 0.53 -11.64 -13.34
CA PRO A 33 -0.04 -10.62 -14.23
C PRO A 33 -1.43 -10.12 -13.79
N LEU A 34 -2.27 -11.01 -13.23
CA LEU A 34 -3.57 -10.63 -12.68
C LEU A 34 -3.43 -9.63 -11.53
N ARG A 35 -2.46 -9.86 -10.64
CA ARG A 35 -2.21 -8.99 -9.48
C ARG A 35 -1.55 -7.67 -9.89
N GLN A 36 -0.71 -7.68 -10.92
CA GLN A 36 -0.17 -6.45 -11.52
C GLN A 36 -1.28 -5.59 -12.13
N ALA A 37 -2.23 -6.19 -12.85
CA ALA A 37 -3.38 -5.47 -13.40
C ALA A 37 -4.26 -4.84 -12.29
N VAL A 38 -4.38 -5.48 -11.13
CA VAL A 38 -5.04 -4.88 -9.96
C VAL A 38 -4.24 -3.68 -9.43
N ALA A 39 -2.91 -3.77 -9.37
CA ALA A 39 -2.08 -2.65 -8.96
C ALA A 39 -2.18 -1.46 -9.93
N ASP A 40 -2.20 -1.71 -11.24
CA ASP A 40 -2.42 -0.69 -12.26
C ASP A 40 -3.79 0.00 -12.10
N ALA A 41 -4.83 -0.77 -11.74
CA ALA A 41 -6.14 -0.21 -11.44
C ALA A 41 -6.10 0.69 -10.19
N VAL A 42 -5.38 0.29 -9.13
CA VAL A 42 -5.19 1.14 -7.94
C VAL A 42 -4.49 2.45 -8.31
N ALA A 43 -3.39 2.39 -9.08
CA ALA A 43 -2.67 3.58 -9.54
C ALA A 43 -3.58 4.50 -10.39
N SER A 44 -4.36 3.91 -11.30
CA SER A 44 -5.31 4.63 -12.16
C SER A 44 -6.41 5.32 -11.35
N GLU A 45 -6.95 4.64 -10.33
CA GLU A 45 -7.98 5.20 -9.45
C GLU A 45 -7.44 6.33 -8.58
N LEU A 46 -6.22 6.21 -8.05
CA LEU A 46 -5.57 7.28 -7.31
C LEU A 46 -5.30 8.50 -8.20
N LYS A 47 -4.85 8.28 -9.45
CA LYS A 47 -4.67 9.37 -10.40
C LYS A 47 -5.98 10.05 -10.78
N ARG A 48 -7.00 9.26 -11.10
CA ARG A 48 -8.30 9.76 -11.56
C ARG A 48 -9.04 10.55 -10.49
N ASN A 49 -9.02 10.07 -9.25
CA ASN A 49 -9.83 10.66 -8.18
C ASN A 49 -9.06 11.69 -7.34
N LEU A 50 -7.74 11.55 -7.22
CA LEU A 50 -6.90 12.36 -6.31
C LEU A 50 -5.74 13.06 -7.01
N ASN A 51 -5.55 12.86 -8.32
CA ASN A 51 -4.44 13.38 -9.12
C ASN A 51 -3.03 12.94 -8.65
N ILE A 52 -2.95 11.86 -7.85
CA ILE A 52 -1.69 11.31 -7.34
C ILE A 52 -1.06 10.38 -8.38
N ASP A 53 0.23 10.59 -8.68
CA ASP A 53 1.01 9.72 -9.56
C ASP A 53 1.63 8.56 -8.78
N VAL A 54 1.32 7.34 -9.21
CA VAL A 54 1.84 6.10 -8.63
C VAL A 54 2.51 5.25 -9.72
N THR A 55 3.78 4.90 -9.51
CA THR A 55 4.49 3.91 -10.36
C THR A 55 4.38 2.52 -9.75
N ILE A 56 4.34 1.49 -10.58
CA ILE A 56 4.32 0.10 -10.12
C ILE A 56 5.71 -0.49 -10.22
N ASN A 57 6.19 -1.11 -9.14
CA ASN A 57 7.47 -1.82 -9.12
C ASN A 57 7.30 -3.26 -8.66
N ASN A 58 7.31 -4.20 -9.61
CA ASN A 58 7.20 -5.62 -9.31
C ASN A 58 8.59 -6.24 -9.08
N MET A 59 8.99 -6.28 -7.81
CA MET A 59 10.30 -6.74 -7.38
C MET A 59 10.34 -8.27 -7.24
N ASP A 60 11.53 -8.86 -7.27
CA ASP A 60 11.68 -10.24 -6.81
C ASP A 60 11.36 -10.37 -5.31
N ARG A 61 10.92 -11.55 -4.89
CA ARG A 61 10.45 -11.76 -3.52
C ARG A 61 11.52 -11.48 -2.47
N LYS A 62 12.80 -11.76 -2.73
CA LYS A 62 13.86 -11.56 -1.73
C LYS A 62 14.08 -10.07 -1.49
N THR A 63 14.18 -9.29 -2.56
CA THR A 63 14.33 -7.83 -2.49
C THR A 63 13.14 -7.17 -1.80
N TYR A 64 11.92 -7.55 -2.17
CA TYR A 64 10.71 -7.02 -1.53
C TYR A 64 10.66 -7.31 -0.01
N MET A 65 10.97 -8.55 0.40
CA MET A 65 10.94 -8.91 1.82
C MET A 65 12.07 -8.23 2.62
N ALA A 66 13.24 -8.03 2.01
CA ALA A 66 14.31 -7.25 2.62
C ALA A 66 13.86 -5.80 2.85
N GLY A 67 13.29 -5.15 1.83
CA GLY A 67 12.80 -3.78 1.94
C GLY A 67 11.64 -3.61 2.94
N LEU A 68 10.74 -4.60 3.04
CA LEU A 68 9.72 -4.60 4.10
C LEU A 68 10.34 -4.66 5.50
N ASN A 69 11.30 -5.57 5.73
CA ASN A 69 11.92 -5.73 7.04
C ASN A 69 12.80 -4.53 7.43
N GLU A 70 13.45 -3.91 6.44
CA GLU A 70 14.24 -2.68 6.60
C GLU A 70 13.39 -1.41 6.64
N GLN A 71 12.07 -1.53 6.48
CA GLN A 71 11.12 -0.42 6.46
C GLN A 71 11.41 0.63 5.37
N SER A 72 12.04 0.21 4.26
CA SER A 72 12.40 1.09 3.15
C SER A 72 11.32 1.19 2.07
N LEU A 73 10.31 0.32 2.12
CA LEU A 73 9.15 0.37 1.22
C LEU A 73 8.06 1.27 1.82
N GLN A 74 7.93 2.49 1.30
CA GLN A 74 6.91 3.45 1.76
C GLN A 74 5.48 3.02 1.41
N PHE A 75 5.28 2.40 0.24
CA PHE A 75 3.96 1.97 -0.24
C PHE A 75 4.07 0.61 -0.93
N ALA A 76 3.34 -0.37 -0.42
CA ALA A 76 3.48 -1.76 -0.86
C ALA A 76 2.12 -2.47 -0.88
N MET A 77 1.88 -3.29 -1.90
CA MET A 77 0.72 -4.17 -1.93
C MET A 77 1.08 -5.48 -1.22
N VAL A 78 0.38 -5.78 -0.13
CA VAL A 78 0.58 -7.00 0.65
C VAL A 78 -0.65 -7.89 0.49
N SER A 79 -0.43 -9.15 0.13
CA SER A 79 -1.43 -10.20 0.23
C SER A 79 -1.22 -10.98 1.53
N TYR A 80 -2.25 -11.05 2.37
CA TYR A 80 -2.29 -11.89 3.55
C TYR A 80 -3.29 -13.05 3.34
N GLY A 81 -2.85 -14.27 3.59
CA GLY A 81 -3.69 -15.46 3.65
C GLY A 81 -3.77 -15.93 5.09
N PHE A 82 -4.95 -16.37 5.54
CA PHE A 82 -5.13 -16.79 6.92
C PHE A 82 -4.31 -18.05 7.24
N ASP A 83 -3.66 -18.08 8.39
CA ASP A 83 -2.93 -19.27 8.85
C ASP A 83 -3.86 -20.29 9.53
N TYR A 84 -4.98 -19.83 10.10
CA TYR A 84 -6.02 -20.63 10.75
C TYR A 84 -7.37 -19.89 10.76
N VAL A 85 -8.48 -20.62 10.94
CA VAL A 85 -9.85 -20.09 10.82
C VAL A 85 -10.33 -19.51 12.15
N ASP A 86 -9.75 -18.38 12.54
CA ASP A 86 -10.20 -17.56 13.66
C ASP A 86 -9.94 -16.08 13.38
N ALA A 87 -10.80 -15.18 13.88
CA ALA A 87 -10.69 -13.74 13.63
C ALA A 87 -9.37 -13.14 14.16
N SER A 88 -8.79 -13.72 15.23
CA SER A 88 -7.51 -13.29 15.76
C SER A 88 -6.38 -13.39 14.73
N ASN A 89 -6.49 -14.27 13.73
CA ASN A 89 -5.50 -14.42 12.67
C ASN A 89 -5.30 -13.10 11.91
N PHE A 90 -6.38 -12.49 11.41
CA PHE A 90 -6.34 -11.20 10.72
C PHE A 90 -6.03 -10.03 11.65
N LEU A 91 -6.61 -10.02 12.85
CA LEU A 91 -6.43 -8.91 13.79
C LEU A 91 -5.00 -8.84 14.36
N SER A 92 -4.33 -9.99 14.49
CA SER A 92 -2.97 -10.06 15.01
C SER A 92 -1.93 -9.35 14.13
N VAL A 93 -2.24 -9.13 12.85
CA VAL A 93 -1.35 -8.42 11.92
C VAL A 93 -1.11 -6.97 12.36
N PHE A 94 -2.09 -6.35 13.02
CA PHE A 94 -2.03 -4.96 13.47
C PHE A 94 -1.65 -4.82 14.94
N LYS A 95 -1.26 -5.92 15.61
CA LYS A 95 -0.90 -5.90 17.03
C LYS A 95 0.54 -5.36 17.18
N THR A 96 0.73 -4.32 17.99
CA THR A 96 2.02 -3.62 18.20
C THR A 96 3.17 -4.53 18.65
N ASP A 97 2.89 -5.58 19.42
CA ASP A 97 3.86 -6.59 19.88
C ASP A 97 3.63 -7.97 19.21
N GLY A 98 2.87 -7.98 18.12
CA GLY A 98 2.57 -9.18 17.34
C GLY A 98 3.70 -9.57 16.40
N ARG A 99 3.57 -10.75 15.78
CA ARG A 99 4.53 -11.29 14.81
C ARG A 99 4.76 -10.37 13.60
N HIS A 100 3.76 -9.58 13.23
CA HIS A 100 3.77 -8.69 12.06
C HIS A 100 3.91 -7.21 12.43
N ASN A 101 4.44 -6.92 13.62
CA ASN A 101 4.56 -5.54 14.08
C ASN A 101 5.48 -4.71 13.18
N TRP A 102 5.07 -3.47 12.94
CA TRP A 102 5.89 -2.43 12.35
C TRP A 102 6.35 -1.50 13.47
N ASN A 103 7.61 -1.62 13.88
CA ASN A 103 8.20 -0.78 14.93
C ASN A 103 8.90 0.41 14.27
N ASP A 104 8.25 1.57 14.26
CA ASP A 104 8.90 2.84 13.94
C ASP A 104 9.87 3.17 15.09
N ALA A 105 11.14 2.82 14.95
CA ALA A 105 12.20 3.15 15.92
C ALA A 105 12.81 4.52 15.63
#